data_AF-A0A172U117-F1
#
_entry.id   AF-A0A172U117-F1
#
_cell.length_a   1.000
_cell.length_b   1.000
_cell.length_c   1.000
_cell.angle_alpha   90.00
_cell.angle_beta   90.00
_cell.angle_gamma   90.00
#
_symmetry.space_group_name_H-M   'P 1'
#
loop_
_entity.id
_entity.type
_entity.pdbx_description
1 polymer ?
#
loop_
_entity_poly.entity_id
_entity_poly.type
_entity_poly.pdbx_seq_one_letter_code
_entity_poly.pdbx_strand_id
1 'polypeptide(L)'
;MEGLEQQRVLFHDRARNVFFSIYSEFRHSIASVDRQGDENVFQQLQNRYVSQLHSRLNSIALELLEQAEGTNRNQLSVSLSQSIKEYINEFMQKVKSL
;
A
#
# COMPACT_ATOMS: atom_id res chain seq x y z
N MET A 1 2.48 6.58 -25.89
CA MET A 1 3.01 6.56 -24.50
C MET A 1 2.00 7.11 -23.47
N GLU A 2 0.94 7.81 -23.88
CA GLU A 2 -0.04 8.43 -22.96
C GLU A 2 -0.82 7.45 -22.06
N GLY A 3 -1.13 6.24 -22.54
CA GLY A 3 -1.91 5.27 -21.75
C GLY A 3 -1.18 4.71 -20.52
N LEU A 4 0.15 4.57 -20.57
CA LEU A 4 0.92 4.06 -19.43
C LEU A 4 0.96 5.06 -18.27
N GLU A 5 1.17 6.33 -18.58
CA GLU A 5 1.24 7.37 -17.56
C GLU A 5 -0.12 7.56 -16.89
N GLN A 6 -1.21 7.51 -17.65
CA GLN A 6 -2.56 7.59 -17.10
C GLN A 6 -2.85 6.44 -16.11
N GLN A 7 -2.42 5.21 -16.43
CA GLN A 7 -2.57 4.06 -15.53
C GLN A 7 -1.74 4.21 -14.24
N ARG A 8 -0.55 4.82 -14.33
CA ARG A 8 0.28 5.14 -13.15
C ARG A 8 -0.37 6.19 -12.27
N VAL A 9 -0.91 7.27 -12.85
CA VAL A 9 -1.64 8.31 -12.12
C VAL A 9 -2.86 7.70 -11.40
N LEU A 10 -3.65 6.90 -12.13
CA LEU A 10 -4.82 6.23 -11.56
C LEU A 10 -4.46 5.28 -10.42
N PHE A 11 -3.34 4.55 -10.54
CA PHE A 11 -2.82 3.74 -9.45
C PHE A 11 -2.52 4.60 -8.22
N HIS A 12 -1.77 5.70 -8.37
CA HIS A 12 -1.36 6.53 -7.24
C HIS A 12 -2.55 7.21 -6.54
N ASP A 13 -3.56 7.65 -7.27
CA ASP A 13 -4.77 8.23 -6.67
C ASP A 13 -5.52 7.20 -5.83
N ARG A 14 -5.70 5.98 -6.37
CA ARG A 14 -6.36 4.88 -5.63
C ARG A 14 -5.51 4.40 -4.46
N ALA A 15 -4.21 4.25 -4.66
CA ALA A 15 -3.26 3.82 -3.64
C ALA A 15 -3.19 4.79 -2.46
N ARG A 16 -3.20 6.11 -2.73
CA ARG A 16 -3.22 7.14 -1.69
C ARG A 16 -4.47 7.04 -0.81
N ASN A 17 -5.64 6.84 -1.40
CA ASN A 17 -6.89 6.67 -0.64
C ASN A 17 -6.85 5.42 0.25
N VAL A 18 -6.38 4.29 -0.30
CA VAL A 18 -6.18 3.06 0.49
C VAL A 18 -5.18 3.26 1.62
N PHE A 19 -4.05 3.92 1.33
CA PHE A 19 -3.00 4.19 2.31
C PHE A 19 -3.54 4.98 3.50
N PHE A 20 -4.24 6.09 3.26
CA PHE A 20 -4.78 6.91 4.34
C PHE A 20 -5.87 6.20 5.14
N SER A 21 -6.74 5.42 4.50
CA SER A 21 -7.73 4.58 5.19
C SER A 21 -7.04 3.60 6.15
N ILE A 22 -6.11 2.81 5.63
CA ILE A 22 -5.38 1.80 6.40
C ILE A 22 -4.56 2.43 7.53
N TYR A 23 -3.91 3.56 7.27
CA TYR A 23 -3.15 4.28 8.30
C TYR A 23 -4.03 4.84 9.41
N SER A 24 -5.21 5.36 9.07
CA SER A 24 -6.19 5.83 10.06
C SER A 24 -6.72 4.68 10.92
N GLU A 25 -7.05 3.54 10.31
CA GLU A 25 -7.50 2.34 11.02
C GLU A 25 -6.42 1.76 11.94
N PHE A 26 -5.17 1.73 11.47
CA PHE A 26 -4.02 1.33 12.28
C PHE A 26 -3.87 2.23 13.51
N ARG A 27 -3.85 3.56 13.28
CA ARG A 27 -3.76 4.56 14.35
C ARG A 27 -4.85 4.40 15.41
N HIS A 28 -6.07 4.12 14.98
CA HIS A 28 -7.18 3.89 15.90
C HIS A 28 -6.98 2.61 16.71
N SER A 29 -6.51 1.55 16.05
CA SER A 29 -6.27 0.24 16.69
C SER A 29 -5.13 0.24 17.70
N ILE A 30 -4.13 1.10 17.53
CA ILE A 30 -3.02 1.25 18.49
C ILE A 30 -3.27 2.30 19.57
N ALA A 31 -4.38 3.04 19.51
CA ALA A 31 -4.64 4.15 20.44
C ALA A 31 -4.71 3.73 21.92
N SER A 32 -5.07 2.46 22.17
CA SER A 32 -5.12 1.87 23.51
C SER A 32 -3.99 0.89 23.80
N VAL A 33 -3.03 0.72 22.88
CA VAL A 33 -1.92 -0.22 23.03
C VAL A 33 -0.76 0.50 23.71
N ASP A 34 -0.38 0.04 24.91
CA ASP A 34 0.85 0.51 25.55
C ASP A 34 2.04 -0.16 24.87
N ARG A 35 2.80 0.61 24.10
CA ARG A 35 3.93 0.08 23.32
C ARG A 35 5.04 -0.53 24.16
N GLN A 36 5.18 -0.13 25.42
CA GLN A 36 6.24 -0.65 26.29
C GLN A 36 5.84 -1.98 26.95
N GLY A 37 4.54 -2.19 27.20
CA GLY A 37 4.02 -3.44 27.75
C GLY A 37 3.61 -4.47 26.68
N ASP A 38 3.15 -3.98 25.52
CA ASP A 38 2.47 -4.78 24.49
C ASP A 38 3.17 -4.74 23.12
N GLU A 39 4.51 -4.75 23.09
CA GLU A 39 5.29 -4.73 21.84
C GLU A 39 4.84 -5.83 20.85
N ASN A 40 4.54 -7.03 21.37
CA ASN A 40 4.04 -8.13 20.56
C ASN A 40 2.69 -7.82 19.88
N VAL A 41 1.78 -7.13 20.58
CA VAL A 41 0.47 -6.73 20.03
C VAL A 41 0.68 -5.66 18.97
N PHE A 42 1.56 -4.70 19.21
CA PHE A 42 1.92 -3.67 18.24
C PHE A 42 2.49 -4.29 16.95
N GLN A 43 3.45 -5.21 17.06
CA GLN A 43 4.03 -5.89 15.90
C GLN A 43 3.00 -6.73 15.14
N GLN A 44 2.09 -7.42 15.84
CA GLN A 44 0.99 -8.16 15.21
C GLN A 44 0.05 -7.24 14.43
N LEU A 45 -0.36 -6.11 15.03
CA LEU A 45 -1.18 -5.11 14.35
C LEU A 45 -0.45 -4.53 13.13
N GLN A 46 0.82 -4.18 13.28
CA GLN A 46 1.65 -3.68 12.18
C GLN A 46 1.68 -4.68 11.01
N ASN A 47 2.00 -5.95 11.26
CA ASN A 47 2.05 -6.98 10.23
C ASN A 47 0.69 -7.21 9.56
N ARG A 48 -0.39 -7.16 10.33
CA ARG A 48 -1.77 -7.26 9.81
C ARG A 48 -2.07 -6.12 8.85
N TYR A 49 -1.82 -4.88 9.25
CA TYR A 49 -2.15 -3.71 8.42
C TYR A 49 -1.22 -3.56 7.22
N VAL A 50 0.05 -3.96 7.33
CA VAL A 50 0.97 -4.09 6.17
C VAL A 50 0.41 -5.09 5.16
N SER A 51 -0.02 -6.27 5.62
CA SER A 51 -0.58 -7.31 4.74
C SER A 51 -1.87 -6.83 4.05
N GLN A 52 -2.73 -6.10 4.78
CA GLN A 52 -3.94 -5.51 4.22
C GLN A 52 -3.63 -4.43 3.17
N LEU A 53 -2.69 -3.54 3.46
CA LEU A 53 -2.23 -2.52 2.51
C LEU A 53 -1.69 -3.19 1.24
N HIS A 54 -0.80 -4.17 1.40
CA HIS A 54 -0.21 -4.91 0.29
C HIS A 54 -1.29 -5.58 -0.57
N SER A 55 -2.25 -6.28 0.06
CA SER A 55 -3.35 -6.94 -0.65
C SER A 55 -4.19 -5.95 -1.46
N ARG A 56 -4.60 -4.82 -0.86
CA ARG A 56 -5.43 -3.82 -1.54
C ARG A 56 -4.70 -3.14 -2.70
N LEU A 57 -3.41 -2.83 -2.53
CA LEU A 57 -2.60 -2.25 -3.61
C LEU A 57 -2.39 -3.25 -4.75
N ASN A 58 -2.19 -4.53 -4.46
CA ASN A 58 -2.11 -5.56 -5.49
C ASN A 58 -3.43 -5.71 -6.25
N SER A 59 -4.58 -5.67 -5.58
CA SER A 59 -5.88 -5.69 -6.27
C SER A 59 -6.03 -4.53 -7.25
N ILE A 60 -5.67 -3.30 -6.83
CA ILE A 60 -5.66 -2.14 -7.72
C ILE A 60 -4.71 -2.37 -8.91
N ALA A 61 -3.50 -2.87 -8.64
CA ALA A 61 -2.52 -3.10 -9.70
C ALA A 61 -2.98 -4.15 -10.71
N LEU A 62 -3.59 -5.25 -10.26
CA LEU A 62 -4.13 -6.30 -11.12
C LEU A 62 -5.24 -5.75 -12.04
N GLU A 63 -6.17 -4.99 -11.49
CA GLU A 63 -7.25 -4.36 -12.28
C GLU A 63 -6.70 -3.44 -13.39
N LEU A 64 -5.66 -2.67 -13.10
CA LEU A 64 -5.03 -1.77 -14.09
C LEU A 64 -4.21 -2.55 -15.12
N LEU A 65 -3.58 -3.65 -14.71
CA LEU A 65 -2.84 -4.53 -15.62
C LEU A 65 -3.76 -5.24 -16.61
N GLU A 66 -4.96 -5.63 -16.20
CA GLU A 66 -5.98 -6.22 -17.08
C GLU A 66 -6.38 -5.31 -18.25
N GLN A 67 -6.18 -3.99 -18.11
CA GLN A 67 -6.44 -3.00 -19.16
C GLN A 67 -5.23 -2.75 -20.07
N ALA A 68 -4.07 -3.35 -19.78
CA ALA A 68 -2.83 -3.16 -20.51
C ALA A 68 -2.45 -4.41 -21.31
N GLU A 69 -1.96 -4.21 -22.54
CA GLU A 69 -1.55 -5.29 -23.45
C GLU A 69 -0.05 -5.24 -23.79
N GLY A 70 0.50 -6.41 -24.12
CA GLY A 70 1.85 -6.56 -24.66
C GLY A 70 2.96 -5.92 -23.81
N THR A 71 3.86 -5.20 -24.46
CA THR A 71 5.02 -4.53 -23.83
C THR A 71 4.60 -3.52 -22.75
N ASN A 72 3.45 -2.85 -22.93
CA ASN A 72 2.94 -1.89 -21.96
C ASN A 72 2.57 -2.58 -20.64
N ARG A 73 1.99 -3.78 -20.70
CA ARG A 73 1.66 -4.58 -19.50
C ARG A 73 2.89 -4.90 -18.67
N ASN A 74 3.99 -5.30 -19.32
CA ASN A 74 5.24 -5.63 -18.62
C ASN A 74 5.87 -4.41 -17.95
N GLN A 75 5.93 -3.28 -18.66
CA GLN A 75 6.46 -2.03 -18.11
C GLN A 75 5.60 -1.52 -16.95
N LEU A 76 4.28 -1.56 -17.10
CA LEU A 76 3.34 -1.19 -16.06
C LEU A 76 3.50 -2.10 -14.83
N SER A 77 3.59 -3.41 -15.02
CA SER A 77 3.74 -4.38 -13.92
C SER A 77 4.98 -4.10 -13.06
N VAL A 78 6.11 -3.82 -13.70
CA VAL A 78 7.35 -3.45 -12.99
C VAL A 78 7.17 -2.14 -12.22
N SER A 79 6.60 -1.11 -12.86
CA SER A 79 6.36 0.19 -12.21
C SER A 79 5.42 0.05 -11.01
N LEU A 80 4.30 -0.66 -11.16
CA LEU A 80 3.31 -0.84 -10.09
C LEU A 80 3.89 -1.65 -8.93
N SER A 81 4.65 -2.70 -9.22
CA SER A 81 5.34 -3.48 -8.19
C SER A 81 6.32 -2.63 -7.37
N GLN A 82 7.02 -1.70 -8.03
CA GLN A 82 7.91 -0.76 -7.36
C GLN A 82 7.13 0.23 -6.50
N SER A 83 6.04 0.82 -7.02
CA SER A 83 5.20 1.73 -6.26
C SER A 83 4.53 1.06 -5.05
N ILE A 84 4.11 -0.21 -5.16
CA ILE A 84 3.60 -0.99 -4.01
C ILE A 84 4.65 -1.04 -2.89
N LYS A 85 5.90 -1.38 -3.22
CA LYS A 85 7.00 -1.42 -2.24
C LYS A 85 7.22 -0.06 -1.58
N GLU A 86 7.14 1.02 -2.35
CA GLU A 86 7.27 2.39 -1.82
C GLU A 86 6.17 2.72 -0.81
N TYR A 87 4.90 2.43 -1.11
CA TYR A 87 3.80 2.63 -0.16
C TYR A 87 3.93 1.78 1.10
N ILE A 88 4.38 0.52 0.98
CA ILE A 88 4.63 -0.34 2.15
C ILE A 88 5.76 0.23 3.02
N ASN A 89 6.86 0.67 2.39
CA ASN A 89 7.98 1.28 3.11
C ASN A 89 7.57 2.58 3.80
N GLU A 90 6.79 3.43 3.13
CA GLU A 90 6.26 4.67 3.71
C GLU A 90 5.37 4.35 4.92
N PHE A 91 4.49 3.36 4.79
CA PHE A 91 3.64 2.92 5.90
C PHE A 91 4.48 2.47 7.09
N MET A 92 5.47 1.62 6.87
CA MET A 92 6.37 1.13 7.91
C MET A 92 7.15 2.25 8.58
N GLN A 93 7.61 3.26 7.82
CA GLN A 93 8.30 4.42 8.37
C GLN A 93 7.36 5.26 9.25
N LYS A 94 6.15 5.56 8.78
CA LYS A 94 5.17 6.33 9.57
C LYS A 94 4.77 5.59 10.85
N VAL A 95 4.54 4.28 10.76
CA VAL A 95 4.19 3.44 11.92
C VAL A 95 5.30 3.44 12.97
N LYS A 96 6.57 3.34 12.55
CA LYS A 96 7.73 3.41 13.45
C LYS A 96 7.89 4.77 14.14
N SER A 97 7.46 5.85 13.49
CA SER A 97 7.54 7.22 14.04
C SER A 97 6.36 7.65 14.92
N LEU A 98 5.26 6.89 14.90
CA LEU A 98 4.18 7.04 15.89
C LEU A 98 4.67 6.65 17.28
#